data_AF-A0A972U8G5-F1
#
_entry.id   AF-A0A972U8G5-F1
#
_cell.length_a   1.000
_cell.length_b   1.000
_cell.length_c   1.000
_cell.angle_alpha   90.00
_cell.angle_beta   90.00
_cell.angle_gamma   90.00
#
_symmetry.space_group_name_H-M   'P 1'
#
loop_
_entity.id
_entity.type
_entity.pdbx_description
1 polymer ?
#
loop_
_entity_poly.entity_id
_entity_poly.type
_entity_poly.pdbx_seq_one_letter_code
_entity_poly.pdbx_strand_id
1 'polypeptide(L)'
;MKSENKERLSREQLQAWEQFGYGMFIHFGMSTYLGEVWVDIPAILTRDYKNRLYSDIRKWQPETAIVMNHGIGNGSELNIDKAWPTDIITIERFLPDSMAYHQKVRTIEGHEYYLPGEVCDPIGKDWFYTPDDQLRSDAELLGMYLVTRARGANLLLDVPPDKHGLLPIPTVDSLMRLRKQIDSVGG
;
A
#
# COMPACT_ATOMS: atom_id res chain seq x y z
N MET A 1 -1.45 10.19 32.52
CA MET A 1 -2.51 9.24 32.14
C MET A 1 -2.03 8.58 30.86
N LYS A 2 -1.57 7.33 30.90
CA LYS A 2 -1.13 6.64 29.67
C LYS A 2 -2.38 6.50 28.80
N SER A 3 -2.37 7.08 27.61
CA SER A 3 -3.42 6.83 26.62
C SER A 3 -3.49 5.32 26.42
N GLU A 4 -4.68 4.74 26.57
CA GLU A 4 -4.89 3.36 26.12
C GLU A 4 -4.54 3.31 24.64
N ASN A 5 -3.64 2.42 24.26
CA ASN A 5 -3.25 2.28 22.86
C ASN A 5 -4.47 1.80 22.07
N LYS A 6 -5.08 2.70 21.29
CA LYS A 6 -6.22 2.39 20.42
C LYS A 6 -5.80 1.93 19.03
N GLU A 7 -4.49 1.82 18.78
CA GLU A 7 -3.96 1.15 17.59
C GLU A 7 -4.51 -0.28 17.55
N ARG A 8 -4.89 -0.73 16.36
CA ARG A 8 -5.57 -2.02 16.17
C ARG A 8 -4.57 -3.15 15.92
N LEU A 9 -3.48 -2.85 15.20
CA LEU A 9 -2.19 -3.54 15.33
C LEU A 9 -1.33 -2.81 16.35
N SER A 10 -0.43 -3.53 17.02
CA SER A 10 0.64 -2.91 17.80
C SER A 10 1.59 -2.10 16.91
N ARG A 11 2.18 -1.05 17.49
CA ARG A 11 3.23 -0.27 16.82
C ARG A 11 4.38 -1.15 16.35
N GLU A 12 4.76 -2.17 17.10
CA GLU A 12 5.82 -3.12 16.74
C GLU A 12 5.47 -3.89 15.47
N GLN A 13 4.22 -4.36 15.33
CA GLN A 13 3.74 -5.02 14.11
C GLN A 13 3.76 -4.07 12.90
N LEU A 14 3.32 -2.83 13.08
CA LEU A 14 3.31 -1.82 12.00
C LEU A 14 4.72 -1.41 11.57
N GLN A 15 5.66 -1.33 12.52
CA GLN A 15 7.07 -1.07 12.23
C GLN A 15 7.73 -2.26 11.54
N ALA A 16 7.39 -3.50 11.93
CA ALA A 16 7.85 -4.69 11.24
C ALA A 16 7.35 -4.75 9.79
N TRP A 17 6.09 -4.40 9.56
CA TRP A 17 5.53 -4.25 8.21
C TRP A 17 6.27 -3.18 7.39
N GLU A 18 6.59 -2.04 7.99
CA GLU A 18 7.34 -0.96 7.33
C GLU A 18 8.78 -1.37 6.94
N GLN A 19 9.37 -2.32 7.67
CA GLN A 19 10.70 -2.84 7.35
C GLN A 19 10.72 -3.66 6.06
N PHE A 20 9.59 -4.17 5.58
CA PHE A 20 9.55 -4.85 4.27
C PHE A 20 9.99 -3.93 3.15
N GLY A 21 9.62 -2.65 3.21
CA GLY A 21 10.06 -1.58 2.31
C GLY A 21 9.56 -1.66 0.86
N TYR A 22 9.41 -2.87 0.34
CA TYR A 22 8.93 -3.18 -0.99
C TYR A 22 7.98 -4.37 -0.95
N GLY A 23 6.81 -4.19 -1.54
CA GLY A 23 5.83 -5.22 -1.80
C GLY A 23 5.58 -5.35 -3.30
N MET A 24 5.10 -6.51 -3.72
CA MET A 24 4.60 -6.73 -5.07
C MET A 24 3.18 -7.28 -4.99
N PHE A 25 2.27 -6.64 -5.73
CA PHE A 25 0.90 -7.11 -5.87
C PHE A 25 0.74 -7.74 -7.25
N ILE A 26 0.43 -9.04 -7.29
CA ILE A 26 0.08 -9.73 -8.52
C ILE A 26 -1.44 -9.86 -8.54
N HIS A 27 -2.08 -9.19 -9.50
CA HIS A 27 -3.53 -9.23 -9.64
C HIS A 27 -3.99 -10.58 -10.20
N PHE A 28 -4.32 -11.54 -9.33
CA PHE A 28 -5.21 -12.66 -9.65
C PHE A 28 -6.35 -12.67 -8.63
N GLY A 29 -7.57 -12.91 -9.09
CA GLY A 29 -8.76 -12.82 -8.23
C GLY A 29 -8.66 -13.68 -6.96
N MET A 30 -9.08 -13.05 -5.85
CA MET A 30 -9.25 -13.51 -4.45
C MET A 30 -8.00 -13.48 -3.54
N SER A 31 -7.94 -12.37 -2.80
CA SER A 31 -7.01 -11.95 -1.74
C SER A 31 -7.19 -12.72 -0.43
N THR A 32 -6.33 -13.70 -0.09
CA THR A 32 -6.23 -14.22 1.30
C THR A 32 -4.96 -15.04 1.63
N TYR A 33 -3.73 -14.64 1.25
CA TYR A 33 -2.53 -15.42 1.66
C TYR A 33 -1.31 -14.63 2.15
N LEU A 34 -1.34 -13.29 2.18
CA LEU A 34 -0.13 -12.48 2.46
C LEU A 34 -0.13 -11.76 3.83
N GLY A 35 -1.06 -12.08 4.74
CA GLY A 35 -1.14 -11.36 6.02
C GLY A 35 -1.61 -9.92 5.88
N GLU A 36 -2.19 -9.56 4.73
CA GLU A 36 -2.79 -8.25 4.46
C GLU A 36 -4.16 -8.42 3.79
N VAL A 37 -5.10 -7.53 4.12
CA VAL A 37 -6.41 -7.45 3.48
C VAL A 37 -6.62 -6.05 2.91
N TRP A 38 -6.69 -5.96 1.58
CA TRP A 38 -6.91 -4.71 0.85
C TRP A 38 -8.37 -4.62 0.39
N VAL A 39 -9.12 -3.66 0.95
CA VAL A 39 -10.50 -3.34 0.56
C VAL A 39 -10.47 -2.10 -0.33
N ASP A 40 -10.79 -2.28 -1.60
CA ASP A 40 -10.64 -1.22 -2.60
C ASP A 40 -11.79 -0.20 -2.58
N ILE A 41 -11.45 1.08 -2.39
CA ILE A 41 -12.31 2.27 -2.39
C ILE A 41 -13.72 2.02 -1.78
N PRO A 42 -13.83 1.76 -0.46
CA PRO A 42 -15.09 1.42 0.20
C PRO A 42 -16.01 2.62 0.46
N ALA A 43 -16.02 3.62 -0.44
CA ALA A 43 -16.74 4.88 -0.28
C ALA A 43 -18.27 4.70 -0.16
N ILE A 44 -18.82 3.66 -0.79
CA ILE A 44 -20.25 3.34 -0.75
C ILE A 44 -20.69 2.68 0.57
N LEU A 45 -19.74 2.12 1.33
CA LEU A 45 -20.05 1.45 2.59
C LEU A 45 -20.24 2.48 3.70
N THR A 46 -21.29 2.29 4.50
CA THR A 46 -21.53 3.12 5.67
C THR A 46 -20.40 2.98 6.68
N ARG A 47 -20.26 3.99 7.55
CA ARG A 47 -19.28 3.99 8.64
C ARG A 47 -19.39 2.75 9.52
N ASP A 48 -20.60 2.38 9.90
CA ASP A 48 -20.85 1.22 10.76
C ASP A 48 -20.47 -0.09 10.06
N TYR A 49 -20.79 -0.20 8.76
CA TYR A 49 -20.43 -1.40 8.00
C TYR A 49 -18.92 -1.55 7.88
N LYS A 50 -18.18 -0.47 7.62
CA LYS A 50 -16.71 -0.49 7.57
C LYS A 50 -16.10 -0.92 8.91
N ASN A 51 -16.61 -0.39 10.02
CA ASN A 51 -16.15 -0.80 11.35
C ASN A 51 -16.44 -2.28 11.64
N ARG A 52 -17.63 -2.77 11.28
CA ARG A 52 -17.96 -4.20 11.43
C ARG A 52 -17.08 -5.08 10.55
N LEU A 53 -16.91 -4.74 9.27
CA LEU A 53 -16.06 -5.48 8.35
C LEU A 53 -14.62 -5.58 8.88
N TYR A 54 -14.05 -4.45 9.30
CA TYR A 54 -12.73 -4.42 9.93
C TYR A 54 -12.68 -5.34 11.16
N SER A 55 -13.66 -5.22 12.06
CA SER A 55 -13.72 -6.03 13.28
C SER A 55 -13.84 -7.52 12.99
N ASP A 56 -14.60 -7.89 11.96
CA ASP A 56 -14.76 -9.27 11.53
C ASP A 56 -13.43 -9.80 10.97
N ILE A 57 -12.79 -9.09 10.05
CA ILE A 57 -11.47 -9.48 9.50
C ILE A 57 -10.46 -9.66 10.64
N ARG A 58 -10.39 -8.70 11.56
CA ARG A 58 -9.49 -8.74 12.72
C ARG A 58 -9.73 -9.95 13.61
N LYS A 59 -10.99 -10.36 13.78
CA LYS A 59 -11.34 -11.56 14.57
C LYS A 59 -10.80 -12.84 13.92
N TRP A 60 -10.85 -12.94 12.60
CA TRP A 60 -10.37 -14.12 11.86
C TRP A 60 -8.85 -14.12 11.68
N GLN A 61 -8.24 -12.94 11.52
CA GLN A 61 -6.83 -12.75 11.24
C GLN A 61 -6.29 -11.61 12.14
N PRO A 62 -5.99 -11.89 13.42
CA PRO A 62 -5.62 -10.86 14.40
C PRO A 62 -4.34 -10.09 14.05
N GLU A 63 -3.44 -10.71 13.31
CA GLU A 63 -2.13 -10.19 12.94
C GLU A 63 -2.13 -9.49 11.58
N THR A 64 -3.25 -9.49 10.85
CA THR A 64 -3.27 -8.95 9.49
C THR A 64 -3.32 -7.43 9.47
N ALA A 65 -2.56 -6.80 8.56
CA ALA A 65 -2.77 -5.40 8.25
C ALA A 65 -4.01 -5.25 7.35
N ILE A 66 -4.94 -4.39 7.76
CA ILE A 66 -6.18 -4.16 7.05
C ILE A 66 -6.11 -2.78 6.42
N VAL A 67 -6.17 -2.75 5.09
CA VAL A 67 -6.15 -1.54 4.30
C VAL A 67 -7.54 -1.29 3.75
N MET A 68 -8.08 -0.11 4.03
CA MET A 68 -9.20 0.43 3.27
C MET A 68 -8.59 1.44 2.30
N ASN A 69 -8.57 1.17 0.99
CA ASN A 69 -7.88 2.04 0.05
C ASN A 69 -8.49 3.46 0.07
N HIS A 70 -7.64 4.45 0.33
CA HIS A 70 -7.97 5.87 0.39
C HIS A 70 -8.19 6.48 -0.99
N GLY A 71 -7.70 5.80 -2.04
CA GLY A 71 -7.68 6.27 -3.41
C GLY A 71 -6.51 7.21 -3.70
N ILE A 72 -6.69 8.05 -4.70
CA ILE A 72 -5.66 8.91 -5.27
C ILE A 72 -5.32 10.11 -4.37
N GLY A 73 -4.02 10.33 -4.11
CA GLY A 73 -3.51 11.50 -3.38
C GLY A 73 -2.07 11.27 -2.89
N ASN A 74 -1.41 12.33 -2.40
CA ASN A 74 -0.01 12.26 -1.91
C ASN A 74 0.13 11.73 -0.48
N GLY A 75 -0.94 11.17 0.08
CA GLY A 75 -1.02 10.65 1.43
C GLY A 75 -1.17 11.70 2.53
N SER A 76 -1.18 13.01 2.25
CA SER A 76 -1.25 14.03 3.32
C SER A 76 -2.59 14.03 4.06
N GLU A 77 -3.69 13.73 3.38
CA GLU A 77 -5.04 13.75 3.93
C GLU A 77 -5.64 12.35 4.04
N LEU A 78 -6.47 12.15 5.06
CA LEU A 78 -7.30 10.95 5.20
C LEU A 78 -8.77 11.38 5.27
N ASN A 79 -9.55 11.00 4.27
CA ASN A 79 -11.00 11.14 4.35
C ASN A 79 -11.58 10.02 5.23
N ILE A 80 -11.89 10.37 6.48
CA ILE A 80 -12.38 9.42 7.48
C ILE A 80 -13.69 8.77 7.06
N ASP A 81 -14.60 9.49 6.41
CA ASP A 81 -15.90 8.98 5.99
C ASP A 81 -15.75 7.96 4.87
N LYS A 82 -14.75 8.16 4.00
CA LYS A 82 -14.47 7.29 2.86
C LYS A 82 -13.86 5.97 3.32
N ALA A 83 -12.80 6.02 4.12
CA ALA A 83 -11.88 4.89 4.22
C ALA A 83 -11.31 4.61 5.62
N TRP A 84 -11.90 5.16 6.68
CA TRP A 84 -11.60 4.68 8.04
C TRP A 84 -12.63 3.61 8.48
N PRO A 85 -12.21 2.58 9.25
CA PRO A 85 -10.87 2.32 9.81
C PRO A 85 -9.89 1.62 8.86
N THR A 86 -8.60 1.94 8.99
CA THR A 86 -7.48 1.37 8.21
C THR A 86 -6.21 1.31 9.08
N ASP A 87 -5.28 0.42 8.74
CA ASP A 87 -3.97 0.31 9.39
C ASP A 87 -2.87 1.04 8.61
N ILE A 88 -3.06 1.28 7.31
CA ILE A 88 -2.06 1.84 6.39
C ILE A 88 -2.69 2.97 5.58
N ILE A 89 -1.91 4.04 5.31
CA ILE A 89 -2.27 5.09 4.37
C ILE A 89 -1.83 4.70 2.97
N THR A 90 -2.79 4.45 2.07
CA THR A 90 -2.47 4.23 0.64
C THR A 90 -2.25 5.57 -0.08
N ILE A 91 -1.26 5.58 -0.96
CA ILE A 91 -0.82 6.71 -1.78
C ILE A 91 -0.85 6.24 -3.22
N GLU A 92 -2.05 6.26 -3.81
CA GLU A 92 -2.30 5.67 -5.13
C GLU A 92 -1.91 6.65 -6.24
N ARG A 93 -1.14 6.21 -7.25
CA ARG A 93 -0.70 7.02 -8.43
C ARG A 93 0.18 8.25 -8.12
N PHE A 94 0.59 8.43 -6.88
CA PHE A 94 1.36 9.59 -6.41
C PHE A 94 2.53 9.14 -5.55
N LEU A 95 3.51 10.02 -5.37
CA LEU A 95 4.56 9.85 -4.37
C LEU A 95 4.14 10.57 -3.07
N PRO A 96 4.72 10.20 -1.91
CA PRO A 96 4.48 10.93 -0.68
C PRO A 96 4.89 12.40 -0.83
N ASP A 97 4.23 13.28 -0.08
CA ASP A 97 4.45 14.73 -0.12
C ASP A 97 5.95 15.10 -0.17
N SER A 98 6.34 15.97 -1.11
CA SER A 98 7.75 16.28 -1.33
C SER A 98 8.38 17.17 -0.27
N MET A 99 7.57 17.87 0.53
CA MET A 99 8.04 18.81 1.55
C MET A 99 7.87 18.24 2.95
N ALA A 100 6.69 17.68 3.23
CA ALA A 100 6.35 17.16 4.55
C ALA A 100 6.71 15.67 4.71
N TYR A 101 6.95 14.94 3.62
CA TYR A 101 7.09 13.47 3.61
C TYR A 101 5.85 12.78 4.20
N HIS A 102 5.87 11.45 4.31
CA HIS A 102 4.74 10.74 4.91
C HIS A 102 4.67 10.97 6.42
N GLN A 103 3.54 11.53 6.88
CA GLN A 103 3.25 11.73 8.29
C GLN A 103 2.59 10.47 8.86
N LYS A 104 3.37 9.73 9.66
CA LYS A 104 2.97 8.42 10.22
C LYS A 104 2.06 8.50 11.43
N VAL A 105 2.05 9.62 12.16
CA VAL A 105 1.17 9.79 13.33
C VAL A 105 0.04 10.73 12.96
N ARG A 106 -1.21 10.31 13.19
CA ARG A 106 -2.40 11.12 12.91
C ARG A 106 -3.38 11.11 14.06
N THR A 107 -3.99 12.26 14.30
CA THR A 107 -5.09 12.40 15.24
C THR A 107 -6.41 12.20 14.52
N ILE A 108 -7.15 11.16 14.87
CA ILE A 108 -8.46 10.84 14.32
C ILE A 108 -9.44 10.75 15.49
N GLU A 109 -10.49 11.57 15.43
CA GLU A 109 -11.56 11.58 16.46
C GLU A 109 -10.99 11.71 17.90
N GLY A 110 -9.97 12.57 18.07
CA GLY A 110 -9.33 12.84 19.37
C GLY A 110 -8.30 11.80 19.83
N HIS A 111 -7.93 10.82 19.00
CA HIS A 111 -6.97 9.78 19.34
C HIS A 111 -5.82 9.74 18.33
N GLU A 112 -4.59 9.56 18.81
CA GLU A 112 -3.42 9.39 17.96
C GLU A 112 -3.29 7.94 17.49
N TYR A 113 -3.00 7.76 16.20
CA TYR A 113 -2.75 6.47 15.57
C TYR A 113 -1.44 6.51 14.79
N TYR A 114 -0.65 5.45 14.89
CA TYR A 114 0.45 5.20 13.96
C TYR A 114 -0.08 4.52 12.69
N LEU A 115 0.06 5.17 11.54
CA LEU A 115 -0.44 4.76 10.24
C LEU A 115 0.72 4.89 9.23
N PRO A 116 1.51 3.82 9.00
CA PRO A 116 2.54 3.83 7.98
C PRO A 116 1.93 4.01 6.58
N GLY A 117 2.76 4.41 5.62
CA GLY A 117 2.32 4.75 4.27
C GLY A 117 2.73 3.69 3.25
N GLU A 118 1.91 3.48 2.24
CA GLU A 118 2.19 2.63 1.09
C GLU A 118 1.84 3.34 -0.21
N VAL A 119 2.83 3.55 -1.08
CA VAL A 119 2.58 3.94 -2.46
C VAL A 119 2.16 2.71 -3.24
N CYS A 120 1.04 2.79 -3.95
CA CYS A 120 0.61 1.75 -4.87
C CYS A 120 0.50 2.31 -6.29
N ASP A 121 1.10 1.63 -7.25
CA ASP A 121 1.16 2.07 -8.65
C ASP A 121 1.50 0.88 -9.57
N PRO A 122 0.96 0.79 -10.81
CA PRO A 122 1.35 -0.27 -11.74
C PRO A 122 2.76 -0.11 -12.29
N ILE A 123 3.36 -1.24 -12.65
CA ILE A 123 4.63 -1.31 -13.38
C ILE A 123 4.55 -0.67 -14.78
N GLY A 124 3.37 -0.67 -15.39
CA GLY A 124 3.04 0.08 -16.59
C GLY A 124 2.24 1.34 -16.27
N LYS A 125 1.20 1.62 -17.06
CA LYS A 125 0.24 2.70 -16.83
C LYS A 125 -1.12 2.16 -16.38
N ASP A 126 -1.43 0.91 -16.67
CA ASP A 126 -2.70 0.27 -16.31
C ASP A 126 -2.54 -0.73 -15.15
N TRP A 127 -3.56 -0.81 -14.29
CA TRP A 127 -3.66 -1.79 -13.18
C TRP A 127 -3.97 -3.21 -13.67
N PHE A 128 -4.54 -3.32 -14.86
CA PHE A 128 -4.95 -4.58 -15.46
C PHE A 128 -4.19 -4.77 -16.76
N TYR A 129 -4.10 -6.02 -17.22
CA TYR A 129 -3.41 -6.31 -18.47
C TYR A 129 -4.09 -5.63 -19.66
N THR A 130 -3.39 -4.67 -20.25
CA THR A 130 -3.71 -4.04 -21.53
C THR A 130 -2.60 -4.42 -22.54
N PRO A 131 -2.92 -4.96 -23.73
CA PRO A 131 -1.92 -5.44 -24.68
C PRO A 131 -0.86 -4.41 -25.10
N ASP A 132 -1.21 -3.12 -25.11
CA ASP A 132 -0.34 -2.03 -25.54
C ASP A 132 0.11 -1.14 -24.37
N ASP A 133 0.00 -1.62 -23.12
CA ASP A 133 0.49 -0.86 -21.96
C ASP A 133 2.01 -0.70 -22.01
N GLN A 134 2.47 0.52 -21.83
CA GLN A 134 3.89 0.84 -21.84
C GLN A 134 4.45 0.72 -20.43
N LEU A 135 5.37 -0.24 -20.28
CA LEU A 135 6.15 -0.38 -19.05
C LEU A 135 6.89 0.93 -18.74
N ARG A 136 6.89 1.29 -17.45
CA ARG A 136 7.75 2.36 -16.95
C ARG A 136 9.21 2.01 -17.18
N SER A 137 10.01 3.04 -17.40
CA SER A 137 11.45 2.86 -17.58
C SER A 137 12.11 2.36 -16.29
N ASP A 138 13.23 1.66 -16.41
CA ASP A 138 14.02 1.21 -15.26
C ASP A 138 14.38 2.38 -14.31
N ALA A 139 14.68 3.56 -14.86
CA ALA A 139 14.98 4.76 -14.08
C ALA A 139 13.76 5.30 -13.32
N GLU A 140 12.57 5.26 -13.93
CA GLU A 140 11.31 5.66 -13.30
C GLU A 140 10.98 4.71 -12.14
N LEU A 141 11.07 3.38 -12.36
CA LEU A 141 10.80 2.38 -11.33
C LEU A 141 11.77 2.47 -10.15
N LEU A 142 13.07 2.63 -10.41
CA LEU A 142 14.06 2.84 -9.36
C LEU A 142 13.81 4.16 -8.62
N GLY A 143 13.50 5.24 -9.35
CA GLY A 143 13.17 6.54 -8.78
C GLY A 143 11.96 6.48 -7.86
N MET A 144 10.89 5.78 -8.26
CA MET A 144 9.72 5.54 -7.42
C MET A 144 10.11 4.85 -6.12
N TYR A 145 10.87 3.75 -6.19
CA TYR A 145 11.32 3.03 -5.00
C TYR A 145 12.12 3.94 -4.06
N LEU A 146 13.19 4.56 -4.57
CA LEU A 146 14.09 5.38 -3.77
C LEU A 146 13.38 6.59 -3.14
N VAL A 147 12.55 7.30 -3.90
CA VAL A 147 11.83 8.46 -3.39
C VAL A 147 10.77 8.05 -2.37
N THR A 148 10.07 6.93 -2.60
CA THR A 148 9.07 6.41 -1.67
C THR A 148 9.70 6.05 -0.33
N ARG A 149 10.80 5.29 -0.34
CA ARG A 149 11.55 4.92 0.86
C ARG A 149 12.11 6.15 1.58
N ALA A 150 12.76 7.06 0.84
CA ALA A 150 13.32 8.28 1.41
C ALA A 150 12.27 9.18 2.07
N ARG A 151 11.02 9.11 1.61
CA ARG A 151 9.88 9.88 2.16
C ARG A 151 9.05 9.09 3.17
N GLY A 152 9.56 7.96 3.68
CA GLY A 152 8.98 7.25 4.83
C GLY A 152 7.75 6.41 4.53
N ALA A 153 7.64 5.86 3.32
CA ALA A 153 6.59 4.94 2.91
C ALA A 153 7.18 3.65 2.27
N ASN A 154 6.37 2.61 2.17
CA ASN A 154 6.65 1.41 1.37
C ASN A 154 6.19 1.62 -0.07
N LEU A 155 6.78 0.89 -1.02
CA LEU A 155 6.30 0.82 -2.39
C LEU A 155 5.67 -0.56 -2.65
N LEU A 156 4.41 -0.57 -3.07
CA LEU A 156 3.70 -1.71 -3.62
C LEU A 156 3.60 -1.54 -5.14
N LEU A 157 4.35 -2.37 -5.88
CA LEU A 157 4.31 -2.33 -7.34
C LEU A 157 3.30 -3.37 -7.87
N ASP A 158 2.31 -2.89 -8.63
CA ASP A 158 1.30 -3.76 -9.25
C ASP A 158 1.79 -4.33 -10.60
N VAL A 159 1.55 -5.62 -10.80
CA VAL A 159 2.04 -6.39 -11.94
C VAL A 159 0.92 -7.30 -12.47
N PRO A 160 0.22 -6.90 -13.56
CA PRO A 160 -0.91 -7.67 -14.06
C PRO A 160 -0.45 -8.88 -14.89
N PRO A 161 -1.00 -10.10 -14.64
CA PRO A 161 -0.83 -11.24 -15.54
C PRO A 161 -1.64 -11.05 -16.83
N ASP A 162 -1.19 -11.69 -17.91
CA ASP A 162 -1.89 -11.71 -19.19
C ASP A 162 -3.17 -12.56 -19.16
N LYS A 163 -3.84 -12.65 -20.32
CA LYS A 163 -5.09 -13.43 -20.48
C LYS A 163 -4.91 -14.95 -20.29
N HIS A 164 -3.68 -15.44 -20.18
CA HIS A 164 -3.34 -16.83 -19.90
C HIS A 164 -2.94 -17.03 -18.43
N GLY A 165 -2.98 -15.97 -17.61
CA GLY A 165 -2.55 -16.01 -16.21
C GLY A 165 -1.03 -16.01 -16.03
N LEU A 166 -0.28 -15.61 -17.06
CA LEU A 166 1.18 -15.56 -17.03
C LEU A 166 1.67 -14.12 -16.95
N LEU A 167 2.76 -13.88 -16.22
CA LEU A 167 3.42 -12.57 -16.28
C LEU A 167 4.11 -12.42 -17.64
N PRO A 168 3.87 -11.33 -18.39
CA PRO A 168 4.58 -11.10 -19.64
C PRO A 168 6.11 -11.07 -19.42
N ILE A 169 6.86 -11.69 -20.32
CA ILE A 169 8.34 -11.76 -20.23
C ILE A 169 8.98 -10.35 -20.07
N PRO A 170 8.57 -9.31 -20.83
CA PRO A 170 9.14 -7.97 -20.66
C PRO A 170 8.94 -7.40 -19.24
N THR A 171 7.82 -7.73 -18.60
CA THR A 171 7.49 -7.34 -17.23
C THR A 171 8.42 -8.05 -16.24
N VAL A 172 8.64 -9.35 -16.41
CA VAL A 172 9.60 -10.13 -15.59
C VAL A 172 11.02 -9.58 -15.73
N ASP A 173 11.45 -9.29 -16.96
CA ASP A 173 12.78 -8.74 -17.20
C ASP A 173 12.95 -7.36 -16.53
N SER A 174 11.91 -6.52 -16.56
CA SER A 174 11.88 -5.23 -15.87
C SER A 174 12.05 -5.36 -14.36
N LEU A 175 11.30 -6.28 -13.74
CA LEU A 175 11.42 -6.57 -12.30
C LEU A 175 12.82 -7.07 -11.92
N MET A 176 13.42 -7.92 -12.75
CA MET A 176 14.77 -8.43 -12.51
C MET A 176 15.83 -7.32 -12.63
N ARG A 177 15.66 -6.37 -13.55
CA ARG A 177 16.52 -5.19 -13.64
C ARG A 177 16.33 -4.26 -12.45
N LEU A 178 15.09 -4.00 -12.04
CA LEU A 178 14.78 -3.20 -10.85
C LEU A 178 15.42 -3.80 -9.60
N ARG A 179 15.27 -5.11 -9.37
CA ARG A 179 15.93 -5.81 -8.26
C ARG A 179 17.45 -5.56 -8.26
N LYS A 180 18.11 -5.78 -9.39
CA LYS A 180 19.56 -5.57 -9.51
C LYS A 180 19.96 -4.13 -9.19
N GLN A 181 19.14 -3.16 -9.58
CA GLN A 181 19.38 -1.75 -9.27
C GLN A 181 19.21 -1.45 -7.78
N ILE A 182 18.15 -1.97 -7.14
CA ILE A 182 17.92 -1.84 -5.69
C ILE A 182 19.08 -2.45 -4.90
N ASP A 183 19.50 -3.67 -5.26
CA ASP A 183 20.63 -4.36 -4.61
C ASP A 183 21.93 -3.53 -4.72
N SER A 184 22.13 -2.81 -5.83
CA SER A 184 23.34 -2.01 -6.06
C SER A 184 23.44 -0.74 -5.22
N VAL A 185 22.32 -0.27 -4.66
CA VAL A 185 22.25 0.96 -3.84
C VAL A 185 22.05 0.69 -2.35
N GLY A 186 22.19 -0.57 -1.93
CA GLY A 186 22.14 -0.98 -0.52
C GLY A 186 20.72 -1.17 0.01
N GLY A 187 19.90 -1.92 -0.74
CA GLY A 187 18.53 -2.28 -0.42
C GLY A 187 18.29 -2.73 1.02
#